data_AF-A0A838VR35-F1
#
_entry.id   AF-A0A838VR35-F1
#
_cell.length_a   1.000
_cell.length_b   1.000
_cell.length_c   1.000
_cell.angle_alpha   90.00
_cell.angle_beta   90.00
_cell.angle_gamma   90.00
#
_symmetry.space_group_name_H-M   'P 1'
#
loop_
_entity.id
_entity.type
_entity.pdbx_description
1 polymer ?
#
loop_
_entity_poly.entity_id
_entity_poly.type
_entity_poly.pdbx_seq_one_letter_code
_entity_poly.pdbx_strand_id
1 'polypeptide(L)'
;MSEQAISKIEDYGVTVEEYLDGLAAGIDVLELRSLEATGIPTDLAMELMEIIRRTIDGTATPEEVVRGLMIMSPSLRSQIQL
;
A
#
# COMPACT_ATOMS: atom_id res chain seq x y z
N MET A 1 20.87 -25.91 -8.69
CA MET A 1 19.55 -25.49 -9.17
C MET A 1 18.91 -24.74 -8.02
N SER A 2 18.71 -23.43 -8.15
CA SER A 2 18.07 -22.63 -7.11
C SER A 2 16.59 -22.99 -7.06
N GLU A 3 16.09 -23.38 -5.89
CA GLU A 3 14.64 -23.39 -5.62
C GLU A 3 14.07 -22.06 -6.08
N GLN A 4 13.18 -22.11 -7.07
CA GLN A 4 12.29 -20.99 -7.33
C GLN A 4 11.55 -20.73 -6.03
N ALA A 5 11.71 -19.55 -5.45
CA ALA A 5 10.96 -19.15 -4.27
C ALA A 5 9.47 -19.31 -4.60
N ILE A 6 8.83 -20.33 -4.01
CA ILE A 6 7.37 -20.39 -3.97
C ILE A 6 6.97 -19.11 -3.24
N SER A 7 6.36 -18.18 -3.97
CA SER A 7 5.73 -17.01 -3.36
C SER A 7 4.73 -17.55 -2.34
N LYS A 8 5.04 -17.33 -1.06
CA LYS A 8 4.15 -17.70 0.02
C LYS A 8 2.93 -16.80 -0.13
N ILE A 9 1.77 -17.40 -0.40
CA ILE A 9 0.51 -16.66 -0.36
C ILE A 9 0.32 -16.23 1.10
N GLU A 10 0.22 -14.93 1.32
CA GLU A 10 -0.05 -14.35 2.63
C GLU A 10 -1.57 -14.33 2.86
N ASP A 11 -1.99 -14.84 4.01
CA ASP A 11 -3.38 -14.76 4.46
C ASP A 11 -3.49 -13.58 5.44
N TYR A 12 -4.18 -12.53 5.01
CA TYR A 12 -4.44 -11.34 5.83
C TYR A 12 -5.73 -11.44 6.66
N GLY A 13 -6.41 -12.59 6.67
CA GLY A 13 -7.65 -12.80 7.43
C GLY A 13 -8.85 -12.00 6.92
N VAL A 14 -8.78 -11.48 5.69
CA VAL A 14 -9.83 -10.68 5.06
C VAL A 14 -10.95 -11.60 4.59
N THR A 15 -12.18 -11.36 5.06
CA THR A 15 -13.35 -12.10 4.58
C THR A 15 -13.78 -11.62 3.20
N VAL A 16 -14.60 -12.42 2.51
CA VAL A 16 -15.17 -12.01 1.22
C VAL A 16 -16.03 -10.76 1.38
N GLU A 17 -16.80 -10.68 2.47
CA GLU A 17 -17.63 -9.53 2.79
C GLU A 17 -16.80 -8.26 2.99
N GLU A 18 -15.70 -8.33 3.76
CA GLU A 18 -14.80 -7.20 3.98
C GLU A 18 -14.15 -6.75 2.65
N TYR A 19 -13.74 -7.70 1.81
CA TYR A 19 -13.20 -7.40 0.50
C TYR A 19 -14.23 -6.69 -0.40
N LEU A 20 -15.47 -7.18 -0.43
CA LEU A 20 -16.54 -6.58 -1.26
C LEU A 20 -16.96 -5.19 -0.75
N ASP A 21 -17.02 -5.00 0.57
CA ASP A 21 -17.31 -3.70 1.18
C ASP A 21 -16.21 -2.68 0.85
N GLY A 22 -14.95 -3.10 0.93
CA GLY A 22 -13.80 -2.29 0.53
C GLY A 22 -13.84 -1.94 -0.96
N LEU A 23 -14.11 -2.92 -1.83
CA LEU A 23 -14.25 -2.69 -3.26
C LEU A 23 -15.37 -1.69 -3.57
N ALA A 24 -16.51 -1.78 -2.89
CA ALA A 24 -17.61 -0.82 -3.01
C ALA A 24 -17.21 0.59 -2.56
N ALA A 25 -16.29 0.70 -1.61
CA ALA A 25 -15.69 1.97 -1.17
C ALA A 25 -14.52 2.43 -2.06
N GLY A 26 -14.13 1.66 -3.08
CA GLY A 26 -12.99 1.96 -3.95
C GLY A 26 -11.62 1.65 -3.33
N ILE A 27 -11.58 0.77 -2.33
CA ILE A 27 -10.37 0.41 -1.57
C ILE A 27 -10.01 -1.04 -1.87
N ASP A 28 -8.80 -1.28 -2.35
CA ASP A 28 -8.23 -2.63 -2.35
C ASP A 28 -7.76 -2.98 -0.93
N VAL A 29 -8.62 -3.69 -0.20
CA VAL A 29 -8.35 -4.05 1.20
C VAL A 29 -7.16 -5.00 1.33
N LEU A 30 -6.91 -5.87 0.34
CA LEU A 30 -5.77 -6.78 0.38
C LEU A 30 -4.45 -6.00 0.22
N GLU A 31 -4.43 -5.01 -0.67
CA GLU A 31 -3.29 -4.10 -0.80
C GLU A 31 -3.08 -3.30 0.49
N LEU A 32 -4.14 -2.77 1.09
CA LEU A 32 -4.06 -2.05 2.37
C LEU A 32 -3.46 -2.93 3.47
N ARG A 33 -3.95 -4.17 3.65
CA ARG A 33 -3.41 -5.11 4.64
C ARG A 33 -1.95 -5.46 4.36
N SER A 34 -1.58 -5.61 3.10
CA SER A 34 -0.20 -5.87 2.70
C SER A 34 0.72 -4.72 3.11
N LEU A 35 0.32 -3.47 2.86
CA LEU A 35 1.08 -2.29 3.28
C LEU A 35 1.16 -2.20 4.81
N GLU A 36 0.06 -2.41 5.52
CA GLU A 36 0.05 -2.44 6.99
C GLU A 36 1.02 -3.50 7.55
N ALA A 37 1.08 -4.68 6.93
CA ALA A 37 1.99 -5.76 7.32
C ALA A 37 3.48 -5.37 7.17
N THR A 38 3.81 -4.42 6.28
CA THR A 38 5.17 -3.85 6.17
C THR A 38 5.46 -2.74 7.20
N GLY A 39 4.51 -2.43 8.07
CA GLY A 39 4.62 -1.39 9.09
C GLY A 39 4.25 0.01 8.59
N ILE A 40 3.49 0.13 7.49
CA ILE A 40 2.90 1.40 7.07
C ILE A 40 1.63 1.67 7.90
N PRO A 41 1.52 2.81 8.60
CA PRO A 41 0.27 3.24 9.22
C PRO A 41 -0.87 3.36 8.20
N THR A 42 -2.10 3.02 8.58
CA THR A 42 -3.27 2.94 7.68
C THR A 42 -3.49 4.22 6.87
N ASP A 43 -3.37 5.39 7.51
CA ASP A 43 -3.51 6.70 6.87
C ASP A 43 -2.45 6.95 5.79
N LEU A 44 -1.18 6.62 6.07
CA LEU A 44 -0.10 6.68 5.09
C LEU A 44 -0.23 5.62 4.00
N ALA A 45 -0.78 4.45 4.30
CA ALA A 45 -1.03 3.40 3.31
C ALA A 45 -2.10 3.85 2.31
N MET A 46 -3.21 4.42 2.81
CA MET A 46 -4.26 4.99 1.98
C MET A 46 -3.73 6.13 1.09
N GLU A 47 -2.90 7.01 1.65
CA GLU A 47 -2.24 8.06 0.88
C GLU A 47 -1.31 7.49 -0.20
N LEU A 48 -0.49 6.49 0.15
CA LEU A 48 0.41 5.84 -0.79
C LEU A 48 -0.35 5.18 -1.94
N MET A 49 -1.47 4.50 -1.68
CA MET A 49 -2.30 3.88 -2.71
C MET A 49 -2.82 4.92 -3.72
N GLU A 50 -3.26 6.09 -3.24
CA GLU A 50 -3.69 7.18 -4.12
C GLU A 50 -2.52 7.75 -4.94
N ILE A 51 -1.34 7.92 -4.33
CA ILE A 51 -0.12 8.34 -5.04
C ILE A 51 0.28 7.31 -6.10
N ILE A 52 0.24 6.02 -5.78
CA ILE A 52 0.53 4.93 -6.72
C ILE A 52 -0.44 4.98 -7.90
N ARG A 53 -1.75 5.11 -7.62
CA ARG A 53 -2.77 5.25 -8.66
C ARG A 53 -2.48 6.43 -9.59
N ARG A 54 -2.22 7.61 -9.03
CA ARG A 54 -1.84 8.81 -9.82
C ARG A 54 -0.55 8.63 -10.59
N THR A 55 0.42 7.91 -10.03
CA THR A 55 1.70 7.62 -10.68
C THR A 55 1.49 6.72 -11.89
N ILE A 56 0.67 5.67 -11.75
CA ILE A 56 0.27 4.78 -12.85
C ILE A 56 -0.49 5.55 -13.93
N ASP A 57 -1.41 6.43 -13.52
CA ASP A 57 -2.19 7.27 -14.43
C ASP A 57 -1.36 8.39 -15.09
N GLY A 58 -0.11 8.59 -14.68
CA GLY A 58 0.76 9.66 -15.17
C GLY A 58 0.33 11.07 -14.74
N THR A 59 -0.44 11.17 -13.66
CA THR A 59 -0.99 12.43 -13.12
C THR A 59 -0.34 12.88 -11.82
N ALA A 60 0.52 12.04 -11.21
CA ALA A 60 1.25 12.40 -10.00
C ALA A 60 2.28 13.51 -10.26
N THR A 61 2.39 14.46 -9.33
CA THR A 61 3.49 15.44 -9.36
C THR A 61 4.80 14.82 -8.85
N PRO A 62 5.96 15.41 -9.19
CA PRO A 62 7.24 14.95 -8.63
C PRO A 62 7.26 14.92 -7.09
N GLU A 63 6.61 15.89 -6.44
CA GLU A 63 6.50 15.96 -4.98
C GLU A 63 5.66 14.82 -4.41
N GLU A 64 4.56 14.45 -5.07
CA GLU A 64 3.74 13.30 -4.70
C GLU A 64 4.54 11.99 -4.84
N VAL A 65 5.31 11.84 -5.91
CA VAL A 65 6.20 10.67 -6.10
C VAL A 65 7.24 10.59 -4.99
N VAL A 66 7.90 11.71 -4.67
CA VAL A 66 8.86 11.77 -3.55
C VAL A 66 8.18 11.42 -2.24
N ARG A 67 6.97 11.92 -2.00
CA ARG A 67 6.19 11.60 -0.80
C ARG A 67 5.87 10.11 -0.72
N GLY A 68 5.47 9.48 -1.83
CA GLY A 68 5.28 8.02 -1.89
C GLY A 68 6.56 7.25 -1.54
N LEU A 69 7.72 7.67 -2.06
CA LEU A 69 9.02 7.08 -1.71
C LEU A 69 9.37 7.25 -0.22
N MET A 70 9.04 8.41 0.36
CA MET A 70 9.23 8.65 1.79
C MET A 70 8.34 7.74 2.65
N ILE A 71 7.07 7.56 2.26
CA ILE A 71 6.15 6.66 2.96
C ILE A 71 6.69 5.23 2.91
N MET A 72 7.14 4.73 1.76
CA MET A 72 7.67 3.36 1.62
C MET A 72 8.98 3.14 2.39
N SER A 73 9.72 4.20 2.73
CA SER A 73 11.02 4.12 3.38
C SER A 73 10.88 4.21 4.91
N PRO A 74 11.11 3.12 5.69
CA PRO A 74 10.88 3.14 7.13
C PRO A 74 11.62 4.25 7.90
N SER A 75 12.83 4.59 7.48
CA SER A 75 13.66 5.65 8.09
C SER A 75 13.19 7.07 7.78
N LEU A 76 12.48 7.27 6.66
CA LEU A 76 11.94 8.56 6.24
C LEU A 76 10.50 8.74 6.72
N ARG A 77 9.74 7.65 6.80
CA ARG A 77 8.36 7.61 7.31
C ARG A 77 8.23 8.24 8.70
N SER A 78 9.20 8.05 9.59
CA SER A 78 9.22 8.65 10.94
C SER A 78 9.34 10.18 10.95
N GLN A 79 9.70 10.78 9.82
CA GLN A 79 9.84 12.23 9.66
C GLN A 79 8.58 12.86 9.06
N ILE A 80 7.62 12.05 8.60
CA ILE A 80 6.34 12.53 8.08
C ILE A 80 5.46 12.92 9.28
N GLN A 81 5.10 14.20 9.36
CA GLN A 81 4.08 14.66 10.31
C GLN A 81 2.70 14.23 9.79
N LEU A 82 1.90 13.63 10.66
CA LEU A 82 0.50 13.28 10.42
C LEU A 82 -0.41 14.48 10.67
#